data_AF-A0AAD8HM25-F1
#
_entry.id   AF-A0AAD8HM25-F1
#
_cell.length_a   1.000
_cell.length_b   1.000
_cell.length_c   1.000
_cell.angle_alpha   90.00
_cell.angle_beta   90.00
_cell.angle_gamma   90.00
#
_symmetry.space_group_name_H-M   'P 1'
#
loop_
_entity.id
_entity.type
_entity.pdbx_description
1 polymer ?
#
loop_
_entity_poly.entity_id
_entity_poly.type
_entity_poly.pdbx_seq_one_letter_code
_entity_poly.pdbx_strand_id
1 'polypeptide(L)'
;MADINAFDIENMTLILTMGKYIANASPAAAGKIEAVFLARLVVAPLLEVNDADTADFAKRMHDRCGWIGTACIDRALDADVRADIIKHLDDVPYRMFERIAEAEVVFE
;
A
#
# COMPACT_ATOMS: atom_id res chain seq x y z
N MET A 1 -14.82 -29.26 -3.83
CA MET A 1 -13.52 -28.91 -4.45
C MET A 1 -13.36 -27.41 -4.34
N ALA A 2 -12.20 -26.99 -3.85
CA ALA A 2 -12.00 -25.79 -3.05
C ALA A 2 -12.23 -24.44 -3.76
N ASP A 3 -12.59 -23.48 -2.91
CA ASP A 3 -13.04 -22.10 -3.10
C ASP A 3 -12.26 -21.23 -4.08
N ILE A 4 -13.00 -20.57 -4.98
CA ILE A 4 -12.52 -19.42 -5.78
C ILE A 4 -12.96 -18.06 -5.17
N ASN A 5 -13.85 -18.00 -4.17
CA ASN A 5 -14.72 -16.80 -4.09
C ASN A 5 -14.58 -15.87 -2.87
N ALA A 6 -13.57 -16.02 -1.99
CA ALA A 6 -13.40 -15.08 -0.88
C ALA A 6 -12.48 -13.88 -1.22
N PHE A 7 -11.46 -14.08 -2.05
CA PHE A 7 -10.46 -13.06 -2.36
C PHE A 7 -10.91 -12.05 -3.44
N ASP A 8 -11.87 -12.45 -4.29
CA ASP A 8 -12.41 -11.60 -5.36
C ASP A 8 -13.53 -10.66 -4.90
N ILE A 9 -14.32 -11.05 -3.88
CA ILE A 9 -15.49 -10.27 -3.45
C ILE A 9 -15.08 -9.03 -2.64
N GLU A 10 -14.05 -9.12 -1.79
CA GLU A 10 -13.57 -7.95 -1.04
C GLU A 10 -12.91 -6.90 -1.96
N ASN A 11 -12.14 -7.34 -2.96
CA ASN A 11 -11.52 -6.44 -3.94
C ASN A 11 -12.54 -5.85 -4.92
N MET A 12 -13.54 -6.61 -5.36
CA MET A 12 -14.66 -6.07 -6.13
C MET A 12 -15.47 -5.04 -5.35
N THR A 13 -15.61 -5.21 -4.03
CA THR A 13 -16.31 -4.24 -3.19
C THR A 13 -15.57 -2.89 -3.17
N LEU A 14 -14.23 -2.90 -3.11
CA LEU A 14 -13.42 -1.69 -3.20
C LEU A 14 -13.59 -0.99 -4.56
N ILE A 15 -13.49 -1.74 -5.66
CA ILE A 15 -13.62 -1.21 -7.03
C ILE A 15 -15.03 -0.65 -7.29
N LEU A 16 -16.09 -1.37 -6.88
CA LEU A 16 -17.47 -0.94 -7.05
C LEU A 16 -17.84 0.24 -6.14
N THR A 17 -17.27 0.29 -4.93
CA THR A 17 -17.46 1.43 -4.01
C THR A 17 -16.74 2.66 -4.54
N MET A 18 -15.51 2.54 -5.04
CA MET A 18 -14.80 3.67 -5.67
C MET A 18 -15.51 4.14 -6.95
N GLY A 19 -15.96 3.22 -7.81
CA GLY A 19 -16.63 3.53 -9.08
C GLY A 19 -17.97 4.28 -8.91
N LYS A 20 -18.76 3.99 -7.86
CA LYS A 20 -20.01 4.70 -7.60
C LYS A 20 -19.82 6.13 -7.08
N TYR A 21 -18.69 6.42 -6.43
CA TYR A 21 -18.43 7.72 -5.82
C TYR A 21 -17.82 8.73 -6.81
N ILE A 22 -17.02 8.25 -7.77
CA ILE A 22 -16.35 9.11 -8.77
C ILE A 22 -17.34 9.87 -9.67
N ALA A 23 -18.55 9.37 -9.85
CA ALA A 23 -19.57 10.03 -10.69
C ALA A 23 -20.24 11.27 -10.05
N ASN A 24 -20.08 11.52 -8.74
CA ASN A 24 -20.78 12.62 -8.01
C ASN A 24 -19.99 13.20 -6.82
N ALA A 25 -18.66 13.10 -6.79
CA ALA A 25 -17.88 13.31 -5.57
C ALA A 25 -17.86 14.78 -5.07
N SER A 26 -18.72 15.08 -4.08
CA SER A 26 -18.50 16.19 -3.18
C SER A 26 -17.25 15.92 -2.30
N PRO A 27 -16.61 16.94 -1.71
CA PRO A 27 -15.45 16.77 -0.83
C PRO A 27 -15.67 15.76 0.32
N ALA A 28 -16.92 15.62 0.78
CA ALA A 28 -17.31 14.65 1.80
C ALA A 28 -17.28 13.18 1.31
N ALA A 29 -17.49 12.94 0.01
CA ALA A 29 -17.38 11.62 -0.60
C ALA A 29 -15.91 11.20 -0.76
N ALA A 30 -15.05 12.13 -1.18
CA ALA A 30 -13.60 11.89 -1.28
C ALA A 30 -12.99 11.54 0.08
N GLY A 31 -13.32 12.30 1.13
CA GLY A 31 -12.83 12.02 2.49
C GLY A 31 -13.29 10.66 3.05
N LYS A 32 -14.47 10.17 2.64
CA LYS A 32 -14.93 8.83 3.04
C LYS A 32 -14.15 7.71 2.34
N ILE A 33 -13.83 7.87 1.06
CA ILE A 33 -13.00 6.90 0.32
C ILE A 33 -11.60 6.85 0.94
N GLU A 34 -11.02 8.00 1.22
CA GLU A 34 -9.71 8.12 1.85
C GLU A 34 -9.70 7.45 3.24
N ALA A 35 -10.73 7.68 4.07
CA ALA A 35 -10.83 7.05 5.38
C ALA A 35 -10.91 5.52 5.31
N VAL A 36 -11.68 4.97 4.36
CA VAL A 36 -11.79 3.51 4.17
C VAL A 36 -10.47 2.92 3.70
N PHE A 37 -9.79 3.60 2.78
CA PHE A 37 -8.49 3.18 2.27
C PHE A 37 -7.43 3.18 3.39
N LEU A 38 -7.34 4.26 4.16
CA LEU A 38 -6.43 4.37 5.30
C LEU A 38 -6.70 3.30 6.37
N ALA A 39 -7.97 3.03 6.69
CA ALA A 39 -8.33 1.99 7.66
C ALA A 39 -7.84 0.60 7.24
N ARG A 40 -7.84 0.30 5.92
CA ARG A 40 -7.30 -0.96 5.40
C ARG A 40 -5.76 -0.98 5.39
N LEU A 41 -5.13 0.15 5.12
CA LEU A 41 -3.66 0.24 5.10
C LEU A 41 -3.02 0.21 6.48
N VAL A 42 -3.65 0.80 7.50
CA VAL A 42 -3.15 0.78 8.90
C VAL A 42 -3.05 -0.65 9.45
N VAL A 43 -3.82 -1.60 8.91
CA VAL A 43 -3.72 -3.02 9.28
C VAL A 43 -2.92 -3.86 8.29
N ALA A 44 -2.43 -3.26 7.19
CA ALA A 44 -1.63 -3.97 6.21
C ALA A 44 -0.26 -4.31 6.84
N PRO A 45 0.14 -5.60 6.89
CA PRO A 45 1.43 -5.97 7.45
C PRO A 45 2.60 -5.52 6.57
N LEU A 46 2.35 -5.39 5.26
CA LEU A 46 3.35 -5.08 4.24
C LEU A 46 2.80 -3.99 3.31
N LEU A 47 3.62 -2.99 2.98
CA LEU A 47 3.27 -1.92 2.05
C LEU A 47 4.40 -1.73 1.03
N GLU A 48 4.11 -1.98 -0.24
CA GLU A 48 5.04 -1.73 -1.33
C GLU A 48 5.28 -0.22 -1.49
N VAL A 49 6.55 0.19 -1.54
CA VAL A 49 6.98 1.57 -1.78
C VAL A 49 7.96 1.60 -2.94
N ASN A 50 7.67 2.42 -3.94
CA ASN A 50 8.36 2.40 -5.23
C ASN A 50 9.02 3.74 -5.58
N ASP A 51 8.81 4.75 -4.75
CA ASP A 51 9.33 6.11 -4.92
C ASP A 51 9.31 6.88 -3.58
N ALA A 52 9.85 8.10 -3.59
CA ALA A 52 9.88 8.98 -2.43
C ALA A 52 8.48 9.36 -1.90
N ASP A 53 7.50 9.55 -2.79
CA ASP A 53 6.15 9.96 -2.41
C ASP A 53 5.40 8.87 -1.64
N THR A 54 5.53 7.62 -2.09
CA THR A 54 4.97 6.43 -1.42
C THR A 54 5.71 6.11 -0.12
N ALA A 55 7.02 6.35 -0.06
CA ALA A 55 7.81 6.28 1.17
C ALA A 55 7.37 7.33 2.21
N ASP A 56 7.21 8.59 1.80
CA ASP A 56 6.69 9.67 2.65
C ASP A 56 5.29 9.36 3.17
N PHE A 57 4.46 8.73 2.35
CA PHE A 57 3.15 8.29 2.78
C PHE A 57 3.23 7.18 3.84
N ALA A 58 4.09 6.17 3.65
CA ALA A 58 4.34 5.12 4.65
C ALA A 58 4.83 5.72 5.97
N LYS A 59 5.77 6.68 5.92
CA LYS A 59 6.23 7.42 7.10
C LYS A 59 5.12 8.20 7.79
N ARG A 60 4.28 8.92 7.05
CA ARG A 60 3.12 9.60 7.64
C ARG A 60 2.17 8.63 8.34
N MET A 61 1.94 7.44 7.77
CA MET A 61 1.12 6.43 8.40
C MET A 61 1.75 5.88 9.69
N HIS A 62 3.06 5.67 9.69
CA HIS A 62 3.81 5.25 10.88
C HIS A 62 3.72 6.31 11.98
N ASP A 63 4.11 7.54 11.67
CA ASP A 63 4.24 8.64 12.63
C ASP A 63 2.89 9.12 13.20
N ARG A 64 1.83 9.14 12.37
CA ARG A 64 0.56 9.80 12.72
C ARG A 64 -0.61 8.83 12.88
N CYS A 65 -0.59 7.71 12.18
CA CYS A 65 -1.71 6.77 12.16
C CYS A 65 -1.43 5.50 12.97
N GLY A 66 -0.23 5.35 13.54
CA GLY A 66 0.15 4.19 14.36
C GLY A 66 0.30 2.90 13.54
N TRP A 67 0.58 3.02 12.25
CA TRP A 67 0.87 1.85 11.42
C TRP A 67 2.18 1.20 11.86
N ILE A 68 2.14 -0.10 12.17
CA ILE A 68 3.27 -0.90 12.66
C ILE A 68 3.75 -1.96 11.66
N GLY A 69 3.34 -1.84 10.39
CA GLY A 69 3.75 -2.74 9.32
C GLY A 69 5.17 -2.51 8.85
N THR A 70 5.52 -3.17 7.76
CA THR A 70 6.85 -3.08 7.14
C THR A 70 6.73 -2.57 5.71
N ALA A 71 7.52 -1.56 5.35
CA ALA A 71 7.65 -1.10 3.97
C ALA A 71 8.44 -2.12 3.14
N CYS A 72 8.00 -2.38 1.92
CA CYS A 72 8.59 -3.37 1.03
C CYS A 72 9.13 -2.65 -0.21
N ILE A 73 10.43 -2.77 -0.45
CA ILE A 73 11.12 -2.08 -1.54
C ILE A 73 11.49 -3.12 -2.60
N ASP A 74 11.10 -2.89 -3.85
CA ASP A 74 11.46 -3.79 -4.94
C ASP A 74 12.96 -3.68 -5.24
N ARG A 75 13.65 -4.81 -5.20
CA ARG A 75 15.08 -4.91 -5.52
C ARG A 75 15.37 -4.54 -6.97
N ALA A 76 14.43 -4.67 -7.89
CA ALA A 76 14.60 -4.30 -9.29
C ALA A 76 14.70 -2.79 -9.53
N LEU A 77 14.32 -1.95 -8.55
CA LEU A 77 14.43 -0.49 -8.68
C LEU A 77 15.88 -0.04 -8.82
N ASP A 78 16.09 1.12 -9.45
CA ASP A 78 17.43 1.71 -9.54
C ASP A 78 18.01 1.96 -8.15
N ALA A 79 19.33 1.80 -8.01
CA ALA A 79 20.00 1.92 -6.71
C ALA A 79 19.81 3.30 -6.07
N ASP A 80 19.83 4.35 -6.89
CA ASP A 80 19.59 5.72 -6.44
C ASP A 80 18.14 5.92 -5.97
N VAL A 81 17.17 5.31 -6.67
CA VAL A 81 15.75 5.34 -6.27
C VAL A 81 15.56 4.61 -4.93
N ARG A 82 16.16 3.43 -4.75
CA ARG A 82 16.10 2.71 -3.46
C ARG A 82 16.74 3.51 -2.33
N ALA A 83 17.87 4.16 -2.58
CA ALA A 83 18.53 5.01 -1.59
C ALA A 83 17.65 6.21 -1.20
N ASP A 84 16.96 6.81 -2.16
CA ASP A 84 16.03 7.91 -1.92
C ASP A 84 14.80 7.44 -1.11
N ILE A 85 14.20 6.30 -1.48
CA ILE A 85 13.12 5.65 -0.71
C ILE A 85 13.55 5.42 0.75
N ILE A 86 14.70 4.80 0.99
CA ILE A 86 15.20 4.49 2.35
C ILE A 86 15.38 5.78 3.16
N LYS A 87 15.89 6.85 2.54
CA LYS A 87 16.03 8.15 3.19
C LYS A 87 14.68 8.74 3.61
N HIS A 88 13.65 8.60 2.78
CA HIS A 88 12.31 9.10 3.07
C HIS A 88 11.57 8.24 4.12
N LEU A 89 11.85 6.94 4.17
CA LEU A 89 11.31 6.03 5.19
C LEU A 89 11.87 6.32 6.59
N ASP A 90 13.13 6.74 6.71
CA ASP A 90 13.79 7.09 7.98
C ASP A 90 13.78 5.92 8.99
N ASP A 91 12.92 5.94 10.01
CA ASP A 91 12.79 4.94 11.06
C ASP A 91 11.73 3.87 10.78
N VAL A 92 10.97 4.00 9.69
CA VAL A 92 9.96 3.02 9.29
C VAL A 92 10.63 1.67 8.99
N PRO A 93 10.20 0.56 9.61
CA PRO A 93 10.73 -0.76 9.31
C PRO A 93 10.56 -1.09 7.83
N TYR A 94 11.62 -1.59 7.20
CA TYR A 94 11.56 -1.99 5.79
C TYR A 94 12.29 -3.29 5.51
N ARG A 95 11.92 -3.92 4.39
CA ARG A 95 12.60 -5.08 3.80
C ARG A 95 12.65 -4.98 2.30
N MET A 96 13.65 -5.62 1.71
CA MET A 96 13.74 -5.78 0.27
C MET A 96 12.94 -7.00 -0.16
N PHE A 97 12.34 -6.94 -1.34
CA PHE A 97 11.74 -8.10 -1.99
C PHE A 97 12.17 -8.20 -3.45
N GLU A 98 12.11 -9.40 -3.99
CA GLU A 98 12.30 -9.66 -5.42
C GLU A 98 11.04 -10.29 -5.99
N ARG A 99 10.57 -9.75 -7.12
CA ARG A 99 9.44 -10.30 -7.87
C ARG A 99 9.94 -11.33 -8.87
N ILE A 100 9.64 -12.61 -8.62
CA ILE A 100 10.10 -13.73 -9.46
C ILE A 100 9.06 -14.15 -10.51
N ALA A 101 7.78 -13.84 -10.28
CA ALA A 101 6.70 -13.96 -11.25
C ALA A 101 5.58 -12.95 -10.93
N GLU A 102 4.58 -12.80 -11.82
CA GLU A 102 3.52 -11.79 -11.72
C GLU A 102 2.77 -11.77 -10.37
N ALA A 103 2.72 -12.90 -9.67
CA ALA A 103 2.09 -13.04 -8.35
C ALA A 103 3.03 -13.60 -7.26
N GLU A 104 4.33 -13.70 -7.52
CA GLU A 104 5.26 -14.36 -6.60
C GLU A 104 6.38 -13.39 -6.19
N VAL A 105 6.47 -13.18 -4.87
CA VAL A 105 7.46 -12.30 -4.23
C VAL A 105 8.24 -13.07 -3.18
N VAL A 106 9.54 -12.83 -3.12
CA VAL A 106 10.46 -13.39 -2.11
C VAL A 106 11.00 -12.25 -1.26
N PHE A 107 10.93 -12.40 0.06
CA PHE A 107 11.45 -11.43 1.03
C PHE A 107 12.79 -11.89 1.59
N GLU A 108 13.73 -10.95 1.72
CA GLU A 108 15.02 -11.15 2.40
C GLU A 108 15.00 -10.63 3.85
#